data_AF-A0A6P9E507-F1
#
_entry.id   AF-A0A6P9E507-F1
#
_cell.length_a   1.000
_cell.length_b   1.000
_cell.length_c   1.000
_cell.angle_alpha   90.00
_cell.angle_beta   90.00
_cell.angle_gamma   90.00
#
_symmetry.space_group_name_H-M   'P 1'
#
loop_
_entity.id
_entity.type
_entity.pdbx_description
1 polymer ?
#
loop_
_entity_poly.entity_id
_entity_poly.type
_entity_poly.pdbx_seq_one_letter_code
_entity_poly.pdbx_strand_id
1 'polypeptide(L)'
;MAEGILFDIVARIIESLGSQALKEIRLLWGVTDELEKLRNTVSTIQAVLLDAEEQCAVNRQVRDWLEKLKDVFYDADDLLDGFSTECLLREMITRDKMAKKVTFKDPDSAKRACQNYYPMIVGRRAN
;
A
#
# COMPACT_ATOMS: atom_id res chain seq x y z
N MET A 1 -26.81 16.91 2.36
CA MET A 1 -26.93 15.53 2.91
C MET A 1 -26.22 14.46 2.07
N ALA A 2 -26.24 14.49 0.73
CA ALA A 2 -25.47 13.56 -0.10
C ALA A 2 -23.96 13.92 -0.20
N GLU A 3 -23.61 15.17 0.06
CA GLU A 3 -22.24 15.69 -0.08
C GLU A 3 -21.29 15.26 1.03
N GLY A 4 -21.79 15.01 2.24
CA GLY A 4 -20.97 14.50 3.34
C GLY A 4 -20.34 13.14 3.02
N ILE A 5 -21.07 12.26 2.33
CA ILE A 5 -20.54 10.95 1.91
C ILE A 5 -19.39 11.11 0.91
N LEU A 6 -19.52 12.05 -0.03
CA LEU A 6 -18.48 12.31 -1.02
C LEU A 6 -17.22 12.89 -0.35
N PHE A 7 -17.42 13.82 0.59
CA PHE A 7 -16.34 14.41 1.36
C PHE A 7 -15.58 13.37 2.19
N ASP A 8 -16.29 12.45 2.83
CA ASP A 8 -15.69 11.37 3.62
C ASP A 8 -14.85 10.42 2.76
N ILE A 9 -15.31 10.07 1.55
CA ILE A 9 -14.57 9.21 0.62
C ILE A 9 -13.31 9.93 0.11
N VAL A 10 -13.45 11.20 -0.29
CA VAL A 10 -12.33 12.05 -0.71
C VAL A 10 -11.25 12.11 0.37
N ALA A 11 -11.65 12.34 1.63
CA ALA A 11 -10.73 12.37 2.76
C ALA A 11 -10.02 11.02 2.96
N ARG A 12 -10.75 9.91 2.86
CA ARG A 12 -10.19 8.55 2.98
C ARG A 12 -9.15 8.25 1.89
N ILE A 13 -9.43 8.64 0.66
CA ILE A 13 -8.49 8.47 -0.47
C ILE A 13 -7.21 9.27 -0.23
N ILE A 14 -7.32 10.51 0.23
CA ILE A 14 -6.14 11.34 0.56
C ILE A 14 -5.30 10.68 1.66
N GLU A 15 -5.95 10.17 2.71
CA GLU A 15 -5.29 9.46 3.81
C GLU A 15 -4.59 8.18 3.31
N SER A 16 -5.28 7.38 2.50
CA SER A 16 -4.76 6.16 1.90
C SER A 16 -3.54 6.47 1.03
N LEU A 17 -3.62 7.47 0.15
CA LEU A 17 -2.50 7.94 -0.67
C LEU A 17 -1.32 8.46 0.16
N GLY A 18 -1.56 8.93 1.38
CA GLY A 18 -0.53 9.33 2.35
C GLY A 18 0.09 8.16 3.14
N SER A 19 -0.55 6.98 3.12
CA SER A 19 -0.19 5.84 3.96
C SER A 19 1.18 5.25 3.64
N GLN A 20 1.80 4.65 4.67
CA GLN A 20 3.08 3.96 4.55
C GLN A 20 2.99 2.76 3.59
N ALA A 21 1.90 2.00 3.64
CA ALA A 21 1.66 0.83 2.78
C ALA A 21 1.68 1.22 1.29
N LEU A 22 1.00 2.30 0.90
CA LEU A 22 1.03 2.78 -0.48
C LEU A 22 2.35 3.44 -0.88
N LYS A 23 3.15 3.97 0.07
CA LYS A 23 4.53 4.40 -0.23
C LYS A 23 5.41 3.22 -0.64
N GLU A 24 5.29 2.09 0.05
CA GLU A 24 6.05 0.89 -0.30
C GLU A 24 5.63 0.33 -1.67
N ILE A 25 4.33 0.30 -1.97
CA ILE A 25 3.82 -0.12 -3.28
C ILE A 25 4.27 0.82 -4.39
N ARG A 26 4.21 2.13 -4.17
CA ARG A 26 4.71 3.14 -5.12
C ARG A 26 6.14 2.87 -5.56
N LEU A 27 7.00 2.53 -4.60
CA LEU A 27 8.41 2.22 -4.86
C LEU A 27 8.57 0.87 -5.56
N LEU A 28 7.77 -0.13 -5.20
CA LEU A 28 7.85 -1.47 -5.79
C LEU A 28 7.34 -1.50 -7.24
N TRP A 29 6.28 -0.75 -7.56
CA TRP A 29 5.61 -0.81 -8.86
C TRP A 29 5.94 0.40 -9.74
N GLY A 30 6.69 1.38 -9.24
CA GLY A 30 7.15 2.54 -10.00
C GLY A 30 6.08 3.59 -10.30
N VAL A 31 4.88 3.47 -9.72
CA VAL A 31 3.71 4.32 -9.98
C VAL A 31 3.66 5.58 -9.10
N THR A 32 4.84 6.13 -8.76
CA THR A 32 4.94 7.23 -7.79
C THR A 32 4.33 8.53 -8.33
N ASP A 33 4.62 8.86 -9.58
CA ASP A 33 4.13 10.07 -10.24
C ASP A 33 2.61 10.03 -10.47
N GLU A 34 2.06 8.88 -10.84
CA GLU A 34 0.63 8.70 -11.08
C GLU A 34 -0.19 8.85 -9.79
N LEU A 35 0.28 8.24 -8.68
CA LEU A 35 -0.39 8.35 -7.38
C LEU A 35 -0.25 9.76 -6.78
N GLU A 36 0.83 10.48 -7.06
CA GLU A 36 0.96 11.88 -6.66
C GLU A 36 0.05 12.81 -7.48
N LYS A 37 -0.07 12.59 -8.79
CA LYS A 37 -1.07 13.27 -9.63
C LYS A 37 -2.48 13.03 -9.11
N LEU A 38 -2.82 11.78 -8.80
CA LEU A 38 -4.13 11.44 -8.24
C LEU A 38 -4.38 12.20 -6.93
N ARG A 39 -3.40 12.21 -6.01
CA ARG A 39 -3.52 12.98 -4.75
C ARG A 39 -3.83 14.46 -5.01
N ASN A 40 -3.08 15.09 -5.91
CA ASN A 40 -3.25 16.51 -6.22
C ASN A 40 -4.61 16.80 -6.88
N THR A 41 -5.07 15.93 -7.79
CA THR A 41 -6.40 16.04 -8.40
C THR A 41 -7.49 15.91 -7.34
N VAL A 42 -7.41 14.90 -6.47
CA VAL A 42 -8.40 14.66 -5.41
C VAL A 42 -8.42 15.82 -4.40
N SER A 43 -7.27 16.37 -4.01
CA SER A 43 -7.23 17.56 -3.14
C SER A 43 -7.83 18.81 -3.79
N THR A 44 -7.63 18.99 -5.09
CA THR A 44 -8.26 20.11 -5.83
C THR A 44 -9.78 19.94 -5.85
N ILE A 45 -10.26 18.71 -6.07
CA ILE A 45 -11.68 18.40 -6.05
C ILE A 45 -12.26 18.61 -4.64
N GLN A 46 -11.53 18.26 -3.57
CA GLN A 46 -11.96 18.54 -2.19
C GLN A 46 -12.20 20.04 -1.95
N ALA A 47 -11.32 20.90 -2.47
CA ALA A 47 -11.49 22.34 -2.37
C ALA A 47 -12.73 22.83 -3.15
N VAL A 48 -12.93 22.31 -4.37
CA VAL A 48 -14.12 22.64 -5.18
C VAL A 48 -15.40 22.13 -4.53
N LEU A 49 -15.36 20.98 -3.84
CA LEU A 49 -16.51 20.43 -3.10
C LEU A 49 -16.89 21.32 -1.91
N LEU A 50 -15.92 21.82 -1.16
CA LEU A 50 -16.15 22.77 -0.08
C LEU A 50 -16.80 24.07 -0.58
N ASP A 51 -16.37 24.57 -1.74
CA ASP A 51 -16.96 25.77 -2.36
C ASP A 51 -18.33 25.50 -3.01
N ALA A 52 -18.60 24.25 -3.43
CA ALA A 52 -19.83 23.86 -4.10
C ALA A 52 -20.98 23.53 -3.13
N GLU A 53 -20.71 23.27 -1.86
CA GLU A 53 -21.73 22.92 -0.84
C GLU A 53 -22.79 24.03 -0.68
N GLU A 54 -22.43 25.30 -0.81
CA GLU A 54 -23.38 26.42 -0.79
C GLU A 54 -24.24 26.52 -2.07
N GLN A 55 -23.75 26.02 -3.22
CA GLN A 55 -24.39 26.17 -4.53
C GLN A 55 -25.16 24.93 -4.98
N CYS A 56 -24.86 23.75 -4.43
CA CYS A 56 -25.50 22.48 -4.80
C CYS A 56 -27.00 22.45 -4.48
N ALA A 57 -27.43 23.14 -3.42
CA ALA A 57 -28.84 23.25 -3.06
C ALA A 57 -29.69 23.97 -4.13
N VAL A 58 -29.06 24.80 -4.96
CA VAL A 58 -29.75 25.71 -5.89
C VAL A 58 -29.54 25.30 -7.36
N ASN A 59 -28.39 24.73 -7.70
CA ASN A 59 -28.03 24.43 -9.09
C ASN A 59 -28.08 22.93 -9.42
N ARG A 60 -29.03 22.55 -10.28
CA ARG A 60 -29.23 21.17 -10.74
C ARG A 60 -28.05 20.61 -11.55
N GLN A 61 -27.29 21.45 -12.27
CA GLN A 61 -26.06 21.01 -12.96
C GLN A 61 -24.95 20.64 -11.98
N VAL A 62 -24.82 21.37 -10.87
CA VAL A 62 -23.84 21.06 -9.82
C VAL A 62 -24.16 19.71 -9.21
N ARG A 63 -25.44 19.45 -8.93
CA ARG A 63 -25.88 18.14 -8.41
C ARG A 63 -25.57 16.96 -9.34
N ASP A 64 -25.88 17.09 -10.64
CA ASP A 64 -25.60 16.02 -11.61
C ASP A 64 -24.08 15.80 -11.79
N TRP A 65 -23.27 16.86 -11.65
CA TRP A 65 -21.81 16.74 -11.68
C TRP A 65 -21.26 16.04 -10.43
N LEU A 66 -21.78 16.37 -9.25
CA LEU A 66 -21.41 15.73 -7.98
C LEU A 66 -21.75 14.24 -7.96
N GLU A 67 -22.88 13.83 -8.56
CA GLU A 67 -23.26 12.42 -8.63
C GLU A 67 -22.29 11.62 -9.49
N LYS A 68 -21.90 12.13 -10.66
CA LYS A 68 -20.86 11.50 -11.50
C LYS A 68 -19.50 11.47 -10.82
N LEU A 69 -19.18 12.52 -10.08
CA LEU A 69 -17.93 12.62 -9.36
C LEU A 69 -17.86 11.55 -8.26
N LYS A 70 -18.99 11.28 -7.59
CA LYS A 70 -19.11 10.24 -6.57
C LYS A 70 -18.78 8.85 -7.12
N ASP A 71 -19.27 8.49 -8.30
CA ASP A 71 -18.96 7.19 -8.92
C ASP A 71 -17.44 7.04 -9.15
N VAL A 72 -16.78 8.07 -9.68
CA VAL A 72 -15.32 8.05 -9.90
C VAL A 72 -14.54 7.88 -8.59
N PHE A 73 -15.03 8.48 -7.50
CA PHE A 73 -14.41 8.33 -6.20
C PHE A 73 -14.59 6.94 -5.59
N TYR A 74 -15.73 6.28 -5.81
CA TYR A 74 -15.89 4.88 -5.40
C TYR A 74 -14.90 3.97 -6.13
N ASP A 75 -14.78 4.11 -7.45
CA ASP A 75 -13.82 3.33 -8.23
C ASP A 75 -12.37 3.54 -7.72
N ALA A 76 -12.03 4.77 -7.33
CA ALA A 76 -10.70 5.09 -6.80
C ALA A 76 -10.48 4.53 -5.38
N ASP A 77 -11.48 4.58 -4.50
CA ASP A 77 -11.41 4.01 -3.14
C ASP A 77 -11.23 2.48 -3.21
N ASP A 78 -12.05 1.81 -4.04
CA ASP A 78 -11.98 0.34 -4.25
C ASP A 78 -10.62 -0.09 -4.81
N LEU A 79 -10.06 0.68 -5.75
CA LEU A 79 -8.73 0.43 -6.30
C LEU A 79 -7.64 0.52 -5.22
N LEU A 80 -7.69 1.55 -4.37
CA LEU A 80 -6.72 1.78 -3.30
C LEU A 80 -6.82 0.74 -2.18
N ASP A 81 -8.02 0.25 -1.88
CA ASP A 81 -8.22 -0.85 -0.93
C ASP A 81 -7.65 -2.18 -1.46
N GLY A 82 -7.79 -2.42 -2.77
CA GLY A 82 -7.17 -3.54 -3.46
C GLY A 82 -5.64 -3.55 -3.33
N PHE A 83 -5.00 -2.39 -3.50
CA PHE A 83 -3.55 -2.25 -3.28
C PHE A 83 -3.15 -2.53 -1.82
N SER A 84 -3.90 -1.98 -0.86
CA SER A 84 -3.63 -2.18 0.56
C SER A 84 -3.72 -3.65 0.96
N THR A 85 -4.70 -4.38 0.41
CA THR A 85 -4.87 -5.82 0.63
C THR A 85 -3.73 -6.64 0.03
N GLU A 86 -3.31 -6.33 -1.20
CA GLU A 86 -2.16 -6.99 -1.83
C GLU A 86 -0.85 -6.76 -1.04
N CYS A 87 -0.70 -5.59 -0.39
CA CYS A 87 0.43 -5.32 0.52
C CYS A 87 0.47 -6.32 1.68
N LEU A 88 -0.66 -6.45 2.38
CA LEU A 88 -0.78 -7.34 3.55
C LEU A 88 -0.54 -8.80 3.16
N LEU A 89 -1.04 -9.22 2.00
CA LEU A 89 -0.82 -10.57 1.48
C LEU A 89 0.65 -10.82 1.14
N ARG A 90 1.33 -9.88 0.47
CA ARG A 90 2.76 -9.99 0.18
C ARG A 90 3.59 -10.02 1.45
N GLU A 91 3.26 -9.21 2.45
CA GLU A 91 3.95 -9.24 3.74
C GLU A 91 3.78 -10.60 4.43
N MET A 92 2.56 -11.14 4.46
CA MET A 92 2.29 -12.48 5.00
C MET A 92 3.07 -13.59 4.27
N ILE A 93 3.08 -13.58 2.94
CA ILE A 93 3.83 -14.57 2.14
C ILE A 93 5.34 -14.45 2.42
N THR A 94 5.84 -13.24 2.59
CA THR A 94 7.26 -13.01 2.91
C THR A 94 7.61 -13.51 4.30
N ARG A 95 6.73 -13.28 5.29
CA ARG A 95 6.87 -13.83 6.66
C ARG A 95 6.79 -15.36 6.68
N ASP A 96 5.89 -15.98 5.93
CA ASP A 96 5.76 -17.45 5.85
C ASP A 96 6.99 -18.09 5.18
N LYS A 97 7.52 -17.47 4.11
CA LYS A 97 8.78 -17.90 3.48
C LYS A 97 9.98 -17.81 4.42
N MET A 98 10.04 -16.76 5.25
CA MET A 98 11.08 -16.59 6.27
C MET A 98 10.92 -17.62 7.42
N ALA A 99 9.69 -17.92 7.84
CA ALA A 99 9.38 -18.93 8.86
C ALA A 99 9.75 -20.35 8.39
N LYS A 100 9.51 -20.69 7.12
CA LYS A 100 9.96 -21.97 6.52
C LYS A 100 11.47 -22.06 6.40
N LYS A 101 12.17 -20.94 6.18
CA LYS A 101 13.64 -20.90 6.10
C LYS A 101 14.31 -21.01 7.49
N VAL A 102 13.61 -20.68 8.58
CA VAL A 102 14.08 -20.75 9.98
C VAL A 102 13.52 -21.98 10.71
N THR A 103 13.44 -23.13 10.05
CA THR A 103 13.26 -24.42 10.74
C THR A 103 14.44 -25.35 10.48
N PHE A 104 15.64 -24.90 10.87
CA PHE A 104 16.67 -25.84 11.30
C PHE A 104 16.24 -26.36 12.68
N LYS A 105 15.60 -27.52 12.70
CA LYS A 105 15.04 -28.11 13.93
C LYS A 105 16.11 -28.55 14.95
N ASP A 106 17.38 -28.60 14.56
CA ASP A 106 18.48 -29.00 15.43
C ASP A 106 19.65 -27.99 15.40
N PRO A 107 19.93 -27.28 16.51
CA PRO A 107 21.07 -26.37 16.60
C PRO A 107 22.43 -27.09 16.53
N ASP A 108 22.47 -28.40 16.81
CA ASP A 108 23.68 -29.22 16.68
C ASP A 108 23.97 -29.67 15.24
N SER A 109 22.97 -29.63 14.35
CA SER A 109 23.16 -29.93 12.92
C SER A 109 23.87 -28.78 12.20
N ALA A 110 23.57 -27.53 12.59
CA ALA A 110 24.28 -26.35 12.09
C ALA A 110 25.74 -26.29 12.59
N LYS A 111 25.98 -26.67 13.86
CA LYS A 111 27.35 -26.79 14.40
C LYS A 111 28.16 -27.88 13.70
N ARG A 112 27.58 -29.07 13.46
CA ARG A 112 28.25 -30.14 12.69
C ARG A 112 28.58 -29.75 11.26
N ALA A 113 27.70 -28.99 10.59
CA ALA A 113 27.95 -28.49 9.24
C ALA A 113 29.12 -27.49 9.20
N CYS A 114 29.20 -26.57 10.18
CA CYS A 114 30.34 -25.66 10.29
C CYS A 114 31.64 -26.38 10.71
N GLN A 115 31.56 -27.39 11.57
CA GLN A 115 32.73 -28.17 12.01
C GLN A 115 33.32 -29.02 10.88
N ASN A 116 32.50 -29.56 9.98
CA ASN A 116 32.95 -30.38 8.84
C ASN A 116 33.48 -29.58 7.65
N TYR A 117 33.28 -28.27 7.60
CA TYR A 117 33.81 -27.42 6.52
C TYR A 117 35.22 -26.89 6.80
N TYR A 118 35.76 -27.10 8.02
CA TYR A 118 37.04 -26.54 8.47
C TYR A 118 38.26 -27.49 8.56
N PRO A 119 38.35 -28.65 7.87
CA PRO A 119 39.65 -29.32 7.71
C PRO A 119 40.20 -29.32 6.27
N MET A 120 39.59 -28.61 5.31
CA MET A 120 40.21 -28.43 3.98
C MET A 120 41.22 -27.26 3.91
N ILE A 121 41.38 -26.47 4.97
CA ILE A 121 42.34 -25.36 4.99
C ILE A 121 43.24 -25.54 6.23
N VAL A 122 44.50 -25.89 5.98
CA VAL A 122 45.63 -26.05 6.93
C VAL A 122 45.79 -27.41 7.63
N GLY A 123 46.18 -28.40 6.82
CA GLY A 123 47.54 -28.95 6.93
C GLY A 123 47.88 -29.85 8.12
N ARG A 124 47.75 -31.15 7.90
CA ARG A 124 48.49 -32.24 8.55
C ARG A 124 49.99 -31.90 8.59
N ARG A 125 50.61 -31.71 9.77
CA ARG A 125 52.06 -31.87 9.94
C ARG A 125 52.36 -32.56 11.27
N ALA A 126 52.95 -33.74 11.12
CA ALA A 126 53.51 -34.58 12.16
C ALA A 126 54.62 -33.86 12.94
N ASN A 127 54.61 -34.00 14.27
CA ASN A 127 55.64 -34.68 15.07
C ASN A 127 55.11 -34.81 16.50
#